data_AF-A0A1Q7PXG9-F1
#
_entry.id   AF-A0A1Q7PXG9-F1
#
_cell.length_a   1.000
_cell.length_b   1.000
_cell.length_c   1.000
_cell.angle_alpha   90.00
_cell.angle_beta   90.00
_cell.angle_gamma   90.00
#
_symmetry.space_group_name_H-M   'P 1'
#
loop_
_entity.id
_entity.type
_entity.pdbx_description
1 polymer ?
#
loop_
_entity_poly.entity_id
_entity_poly.type
_entity_poly.pdbx_seq_one_letter_code
_entity_poly.pdbx_strand_id
1 'polypeptide(L)' 'MARHKPSGKKKHLSHALRQAQPVPSWVVAKTEGKVRRTPKQRHWRKTKIKV' A
#
# COMPACT_ATOMS: atom_id res chain seq x y z
N MET A 1 8.08 4.59 -11.80
CA MET A 1 7.71 3.25 -12.32
C MET A 1 8.65 2.94 -13.49
N ALA A 2 9.26 1.76 -13.61
CA ALA A 2 10.09 1.46 -14.80
C ALA A 2 9.22 1.35 -16.07
N ARG A 3 9.80 1.71 -17.22
CA ARG A 3 9.11 1.98 -18.49
C ARG A 3 8.53 0.72 -19.15
N HIS A 4 9.35 -0.30 -19.39
CA HIS A 4 8.93 -1.53 -20.08
C HIS A 4 8.74 -2.66 -19.05
N LYS A 5 7.48 -2.98 -18.72
CA LYS A 5 7.12 -4.06 -17.79
C LYS A 5 6.00 -4.90 -18.37
N PRO A 6 6.03 -6.24 -18.19
CA PRO A 6 4.89 -7.10 -18.49
C PRO A 6 3.63 -6.64 -17.73
N SER A 7 2.47 -6.88 -18.34
CA SER A 7 1.17 -6.47 -17.79
C SER A 7 0.89 -7.07 -16.41
N GLY A 8 1.24 -8.34 -16.19
CA GLY A 8 1.11 -9.01 -14.87
C GLY A 8 1.92 -8.31 -13.78
N LYS A 9 3.20 -8.02 -14.06
CA LYS A 9 4.07 -7.29 -13.12
C LYS A 9 3.54 -5.88 -12.84
N LYS A 10 2.99 -5.20 -13.85
CA LYS A 10 2.38 -3.87 -13.68
C LYS A 10 1.18 -3.93 -12.73
N LYS A 11 0.29 -4.92 -12.87
CA LYS A 11 -0.86 -5.13 -11.98
C LYS A 11 -0.44 -5.38 -10.54
N HIS A 12 0.54 -6.26 -10.30
CA HIS A 12 1.06 -6.52 -8.95
C HIS A 12 1.63 -5.27 -8.28
N LEU A 13 2.40 -4.46 -9.02
CA LEU A 13 2.96 -3.22 -8.50
C LEU A 13 1.89 -2.17 -8.20
N SER A 14 0.87 -2.03 -9.07
CA SER A 14 -0.26 -1.14 -8.83
C SER A 14 -1.09 -1.57 -7.62
N HIS A 15 -1.30 -2.87 -7.43
CA HIS A 15 -1.98 -3.40 -6.26
C HIS A 15 -1.19 -3.15 -4.97
N ALA A 16 0.13 -3.39 -4.98
CA ALA A 16 1.00 -3.10 -3.84
C ALA A 16 1.05 -1.60 -3.47
N LEU A 17 0.90 -0.70 -4.45
CA LEU A 17 0.76 0.74 -4.22
C LEU A 17 -0.56 1.10 -3.52
N ARG A 18 -1.66 0.48 -3.95
CA ARG A 18 -2.98 0.66 -3.32
C ARG A 18 -3.01 0.17 -1.88
N GLN A 19 -2.38 -0.97 -1.60
CA GLN A 19 -2.31 -1.53 -0.25
C GLN A 19 -1.47 -0.70 0.73
N ALA A 20 -0.53 0.09 0.24
CA ALA A 20 0.34 0.91 1.08
C ALA A 20 -0.29 2.22 1.57
N GLN A 21 -1.56 2.49 1.20
CA GLN A 21 -2.29 3.68 1.62
C GLN A 21 -2.62 3.67 3.12
N PRO A 22 -2.69 4.84 3.77
CA PRO A 22 -3.10 4.95 5.17
C PRO A 22 -4.57 4.58 5.35
N VAL A 23 -4.95 4.32 6.61
CA VAL A 23 -6.35 4.11 7.00
C VAL A 23 -7.14 5.42 6.77
N PRO A 24 -8.33 5.38 6.15
CA PRO A 24 -9.15 6.56 5.95
C PRO A 24 -9.53 7.25 7.27
N SER A 25 -9.56 8.58 7.28
CA SER A 25 -9.83 9.40 8.47
C SER A 25 -11.16 9.06 9.14
N TRP A 26 -12.21 8.80 8.36
CA TRP A 26 -13.53 8.45 8.91
C TRP A 26 -13.52 7.11 9.66
N VAL A 27 -12.66 6.15 9.28
CA VAL A 27 -12.50 4.88 10.01
C VAL A 27 -11.80 5.11 11.33
N VAL A 28 -10.78 5.98 11.33
CA VAL A 28 -10.08 6.39 12.55
C VAL A 28 -11.06 7.05 13.51
N ALA A 29 -11.88 7.99 13.03
CA ALA A 29 -12.92 8.64 13.82
C ALA A 29 -13.96 7.65 14.36
N LYS A 30 -14.47 6.75 13.50
CA LYS A 30 -15.44 5.71 13.89
C LYS A 30 -14.91 4.74 14.95
N THR A 31 -13.61 4.50 14.97
CA THR A 31 -12.97 3.55 15.90
C THR A 31 -12.30 4.24 17.09
N GLU A 32 -12.56 5.53 17.32
CA GLU A 32 -11.92 6.33 18.38
C GLU A 32 -10.38 6.24 18.32
N GLY A 33 -9.84 6.08 17.12
CA GLY A 33 -8.42 5.93 16.88
C GLY A 33 -7.82 4.58 17.31
N LYS A 34 -8.62 3.52 17.50
CA LYS A 34 -8.10 2.15 17.70
C LYS A 34 -7.43 1.60 16.44
N VAL A 35 -7.94 1.94 15.26
CA VAL A 35 -7.38 1.50 13.96
C VAL A 35 -6.71 2.68 13.26
N ARG A 36 -5.38 2.80 13.39
CA ARG A 36 -4.60 3.92 12.82
C ARG A 36 -3.67 3.56 11.66
N ARG A 37 -3.19 2.32 11.61
CA ARG A 37 -2.23 1.87 10.58
C ARG A 37 -2.61 0.51 10.03
N THR A 38 -2.27 0.27 8.77
CA THR A 38 -2.41 -1.05 8.15
C THR A 38 -1.07 -1.80 8.24
N PRO A 39 -1.06 -3.11 8.54
CA PRO A 39 0.18 -3.90 8.56
C PRO A 39 0.90 -3.95 7.20
N LYS A 40 0.16 -3.71 6.11
CA LYS A 40 0.69 -3.70 4.73
C LYS A 40 1.23 -2.32 4.32
N GLN A 41 1.15 -1.31 5.19
CA GLN A 41 1.75 -0.01 4.94
C GLN A 41 3.26 -0.15 4.82
N ARG A 42 3.82 0.40 3.73
CA ARG A 42 5.21 0.12 3.36
C ARG A 42 5.89 1.33 2.74
N HIS A 43 7.15 1.53 3.09
CA HIS A 43 8.03 2.49 2.42
C HIS A 43 9.01 1.79 1.47
N TRP A 44 9.18 2.32 0.27
CA TRP A 44 10.03 1.75 -0.80
C TRP A 44 11.53 1.68 -0.47
N ARG A 45 12.00 2.54 0.45
CA ARG A 45 13.38 2.50 0.95
C ARG A 45 13.59 1.38 1.96
N LYS A 46 12.61 1.15 2.86
CA LYS A 46 12.72 0.19 3.98
C LYS A 46 12.41 -1.25 3.58
N THR A 47 11.41 -1.46 2.72
CA THR A 47 10.95 -2.81 2.38
C THR A 47 10.70 -2.93 0.88
N LYS A 48 11.33 -3.93 0.26
CA LYS A 48 11.22 -4.21 -1.18
C LYS A 48 10.01 -5.11 -1.47
N ILE A 49 9.41 -4.92 -2.63
CA ILE A 49 8.33 -5.79 -3.12
C ILE A 49 9.00 -7.00 -3.77
N LYS A 50 8.68 -8.20 -3.31
CA LYS A 50 9.03 -9.43 -4.00
C LYS A 50 7.94 -9.71 -5.03
N VAL A 51 8.26 -9.57 -6.32
CA VAL A 51 7.37 -9.84 -7.47
C VAL A 51 8.15 -10.63 -8.51
#